data_AF-A0A7I7YU81-F1
#
_entry.id   AF-A0A7I7YU81-F1
#
_cell.length_a   1.000
_cell.length_b   1.000
_cell.length_c   1.000
_cell.angle_alpha   90.00
_cell.angle_beta   90.00
_cell.angle_gamma   90.00
#
_symmetry.space_group_name_H-M   'P 1'
#
loop_
_entity.id
_entity.type
_entity.pdbx_description
1 polymer ?
#
loop_
_entity_poly.entity_id
_entity_poly.type
_entity_poly.pdbx_seq_one_letter_code
_entity_poly.pdbx_strand_id
1 'polypeptide(L)'
;MLAAFGFEALGVVVGDMYFVDPSPLEGQETPERGVRLELRLIEKGDPQGSIYAGVPIAFSRPVWRVDLFGSTESPPGTLDRAHHHPRFNGWEPGRRHFVPELSADPVSWLAGQLADPTAVLARAGIDTDEVFEADLTGLAAAAPDIVAAVKRMLDGVRDGQLAPSPPEPVAAARTGWL
;
A
#
# COMPACT_ATOMS: atom_id res chain seq x y z
N MET A 1 11.35 4.96 2.55
CA MET A 1 10.83 4.60 3.89
C MET A 1 9.92 3.37 3.75
N LEU A 2 9.91 2.50 4.76
CA LEU A 2 8.99 1.36 4.86
C LEU A 2 8.41 1.34 6.29
N ALA A 3 7.11 1.11 6.40
CA ALA A 3 6.44 0.76 7.65
C ALA A 3 5.64 -0.53 7.43
N ALA A 4 5.56 -1.36 8.47
CA ALA A 4 4.80 -2.59 8.45
C ALA A 4 4.05 -2.79 9.77
N PHE A 5 2.82 -3.28 9.68
CA PHE A 5 1.95 -3.61 10.81
C PHE A 5 1.53 -5.06 10.63
N GLY A 6 1.90 -5.93 11.57
CA GLY A 6 1.57 -7.35 11.52
C GLY A 6 0.56 -7.73 12.58
N PHE A 7 -0.35 -8.63 12.20
CA PHE A 7 -1.33 -9.26 13.06
C PHE A 7 -1.03 -10.78 13.12
N GLU A 8 -2.05 -11.63 13.20
CA GLU A 8 -1.89 -13.09 13.26
C GLU A 8 -1.60 -13.67 11.86
N ALA A 9 -2.50 -13.45 10.90
CA ALA A 9 -2.37 -13.87 9.50
C ALA A 9 -2.42 -12.70 8.51
N LEU A 10 -2.78 -11.49 8.96
CA LEU A 10 -2.81 -10.28 8.11
C LEU A 10 -1.66 -9.33 8.41
N GLY A 11 -1.28 -8.58 7.39
CA GLY A 11 -0.27 -7.55 7.51
C GLY A 11 -0.49 -6.39 6.55
N VAL A 12 -0.15 -5.18 7.00
CA VAL A 12 -0.15 -3.98 6.16
C VAL A 12 1.29 -3.51 5.97
N VAL A 13 1.70 -3.32 4.72
CA VAL A 13 2.98 -2.68 4.38
C VAL A 13 2.73 -1.34 3.69
N VAL A 14 3.51 -0.34 4.05
CA VAL A 14 3.39 1.04 3.56
C VAL A 14 4.76 1.55 3.14
N GLY A 15 4.87 2.14 1.97
CA GLY A 15 6.12 2.73 1.48
C GLY A 15 5.89 3.92 0.56
N ASP A 16 6.78 4.90 0.63
CA ASP A 16 6.88 5.93 -0.40
C ASP A 16 7.39 5.33 -1.70
N MET A 17 6.92 5.89 -2.81
CA MET A 17 7.22 5.38 -4.14
C MET A 17 7.34 6.49 -5.17
N TYR A 18 8.30 6.35 -6.07
CA TYR A 18 8.35 7.05 -7.35
C TYR A 18 8.18 6.03 -8.48
N PHE A 19 7.34 6.35 -9.45
CA PHE A 19 6.92 5.43 -10.49
C PHE A 19 6.92 6.09 -11.86
N VAL A 20 7.45 5.39 -12.86
CA VAL A 20 7.34 5.74 -14.27
C VAL A 20 6.78 4.52 -14.99
N ASP A 21 5.57 4.67 -15.51
CA ASP A 21 4.92 3.67 -16.34
C ASP A 21 5.54 3.69 -17.75
N PRO A 22 6.15 2.59 -18.24
CA PRO A 22 6.65 2.53 -19.61
C PRO A 22 5.53 2.44 -20.66
N SER A 23 4.28 2.22 -20.25
CA SER A 23 3.13 2.09 -21.15
C SER A 23 1.90 2.76 -20.52
N PRO A 24 1.96 4.09 -20.30
CA PRO A 24 0.92 4.80 -19.60
C PRO A 24 -0.40 4.77 -20.37
N LEU A 25 -1.51 4.80 -19.62
CA LEU A 25 -2.82 5.11 -20.19
C LEU A 25 -2.87 6.58 -20.59
N GLU A 26 -3.78 6.92 -21.49
CA GLU A 26 -4.04 8.31 -21.88
C GLU A 26 -4.31 9.16 -20.63
N GLY A 27 -3.57 10.26 -20.52
CA GLY A 27 -3.60 11.17 -19.41
C GLY A 27 -2.82 10.71 -18.18
N GLN A 28 -2.04 9.62 -18.20
CA GLN A 28 -1.18 9.12 -17.10
C GLN A 28 0.30 9.04 -17.51
N GLU A 29 0.73 9.86 -18.46
CA GLU A 29 2.07 9.82 -19.07
C GLU A 29 3.16 10.38 -18.16
N THR A 30 2.77 11.24 -17.22
CA THR A 30 3.69 11.85 -16.26
C THR A 30 4.13 10.83 -15.22
N PRO A 31 5.39 10.86 -14.76
CA PRO A 31 5.78 10.14 -13.57
C PRO A 31 4.84 10.41 -12.39
N GLU A 32 4.72 9.42 -11.52
CA GLU A 32 3.88 9.45 -10.34
C GLU A 32 4.74 9.35 -9.09
N ARG A 33 4.34 10.03 -8.02
CA ARG A 33 4.95 9.85 -6.70
C ARG A 33 3.92 9.92 -5.58
N GLY A 34 4.20 9.24 -4.47
CA GLY A 34 3.37 9.29 -3.28
C GLY A 34 3.59 8.07 -2.40
N VAL A 35 2.51 7.52 -1.85
CA VAL A 35 2.58 6.41 -0.89
C VAL A 35 1.73 5.24 -1.36
N ARG A 36 2.33 4.05 -1.33
CA ARG A 36 1.68 2.77 -1.56
C ARG A 36 1.40 2.08 -0.24
N LEU A 37 0.21 1.52 -0.12
CA LEU A 37 -0.19 0.62 0.95
C LEU A 37 -0.62 -0.71 0.35
N GLU A 38 -0.18 -1.82 0.92
CA GLU A 38 -0.69 -3.15 0.58
C GLU A 38 -1.15 -3.89 1.83
N LEU A 39 -2.33 -4.51 1.74
CA LEU A 39 -2.75 -5.57 2.65
C LEU A 39 -2.26 -6.90 2.08
N ARG A 40 -1.63 -7.67 2.96
CA ARG A 40 -0.91 -8.91 2.66
C ARG A 40 -1.27 -9.97 3.67
N LEU A 41 -1.10 -11.22 3.29
CA LEU A 41 -1.06 -12.29 4.28
C LEU A 41 0.34 -12.43 4.87
N ILE A 42 0.42 -12.95 6.09
CA ILE A 42 1.67 -13.15 6.79
C ILE A 42 1.97 -14.64 6.89
N GLU A 43 3.21 -14.99 6.58
CA GLU A 43 3.77 -16.30 6.85
C GLU A 43 4.77 -16.19 8.00
N LYS A 44 4.51 -16.95 9.06
CA LYS A 44 5.47 -17.18 10.15
C LYS A 44 6.30 -18.42 9.80
N GLY A 45 7.60 -18.23 9.63
CA GLY A 45 8.53 -19.33 9.36
C GLY A 45 8.89 -20.15 10.59
N ASP A 46 9.77 -21.13 10.41
CA ASP A 46 10.32 -21.91 11.51
C ASP A 46 11.40 -21.12 12.28
N PRO A 47 11.53 -21.31 13.62
CA PRO A 47 12.62 -20.75 14.39
C PRO A 47 13.99 -21.13 13.84
N GLN A 48 14.90 -20.15 13.71
CA GLN A 48 16.20 -20.35 13.09
C GLN A 48 17.28 -20.73 14.11
N GLY A 49 17.15 -21.91 14.72
CA GLY A 49 18.15 -22.48 15.61
C GLY A 49 17.66 -22.69 17.05
N SER A 50 18.38 -22.12 18.03
CA SER A 50 18.06 -22.33 19.45
C SER A 50 16.74 -21.68 19.88
N ILE A 51 16.29 -21.95 21.10
CA ILE A 51 15.06 -21.35 21.67
C ILE A 51 15.10 -19.82 21.76
N TYR A 52 16.29 -19.20 21.66
CA TYR A 52 16.46 -17.74 21.68
C TYR A 52 16.54 -17.14 20.27
N ALA A 53 16.48 -17.96 19.23
CA ALA A 53 16.55 -17.48 17.86
C ALA A 53 15.27 -16.75 17.47
N GLY A 54 15.42 -15.73 16.62
CA GLY A 54 14.28 -15.08 15.98
C GLY A 54 13.51 -16.03 15.06
N VAL A 55 12.26 -15.69 14.83
CA VAL A 55 11.40 -16.37 13.86
C VAL A 55 11.24 -15.47 12.63
N PRO A 56 11.52 -15.97 11.41
CA PRO A 56 11.26 -15.21 10.19
C PRO A 56 9.77 -14.91 10.06
N ILE A 57 9.46 -13.67 9.66
CA ILE A 57 8.09 -13.22 9.39
C ILE A 57 8.09 -12.62 7.99
N ALA A 58 7.28 -13.18 7.09
CA ALA A 58 7.17 -12.73 5.71
C ALA A 58 5.78 -12.13 5.47
N PHE A 59 5.73 -10.91 4.96
CA PHE A 59 4.51 -10.30 4.42
C PHE A 59 4.35 -10.75 2.96
N SER A 60 3.75 -11.94 2.80
CA SER A 60 3.56 -12.63 1.53
C SER A 60 2.19 -12.30 0.91
N ARG A 61 1.89 -12.86 -0.27
CA ARG A 61 0.60 -12.78 -1.00
C ARG A 61 -0.20 -11.47 -0.80
N PRO A 62 0.00 -10.45 -1.64
CA PRO A 62 -0.82 -9.24 -1.61
C PRO A 62 -2.27 -9.55 -2.01
N VAL A 63 -3.22 -8.95 -1.30
CA VAL A 63 -4.65 -9.16 -1.53
C VAL A 63 -5.37 -7.86 -1.90
N TRP A 64 -4.86 -6.72 -1.43
CA TRP A 64 -5.39 -5.39 -1.74
C TRP A 64 -4.27 -4.36 -1.74
N ARG A 65 -4.33 -3.39 -2.65
CA ARG A 65 -3.37 -2.29 -2.72
C ARG A 65 -4.06 -0.96 -2.89
N VAL A 66 -3.52 0.07 -2.28
CA VAL A 66 -3.91 1.46 -2.48
C VAL A 66 -2.66 2.25 -2.87
N ASP A 67 -2.78 2.99 -3.96
CA ASP A 67 -1.75 3.88 -4.48
C ASP A 67 -2.24 5.31 -4.30
N LEU A 68 -1.72 6.00 -3.28
CA LEU A 68 -2.01 7.40 -3.01
C LEU A 68 -0.96 8.25 -3.70
N PHE A 69 -1.09 8.38 -5.02
CA PHE A 69 -0.12 9.06 -5.87
C PHE A 69 -0.64 10.37 -6.46
N GLY A 70 0.31 11.22 -6.80
CA GLY A 70 0.14 12.42 -7.60
C GLY A 70 1.07 12.41 -8.81
N SER A 71 0.67 13.13 -9.87
CA SER A 71 1.60 13.48 -10.95
C SER A 71 2.76 14.30 -10.41
N THR A 72 3.97 14.09 -10.94
CA THR A 72 5.12 14.93 -10.63
C THR A 72 5.04 16.33 -11.26
N GLU A 73 4.09 16.57 -12.17
CA GLU A 73 3.85 17.89 -12.77
C GLU A 73 2.76 18.68 -12.04
N SER A 74 1.97 18.00 -11.20
CA SER A 74 0.99 18.63 -10.32
C SER A 74 1.67 19.24 -9.08
N PRO A 75 1.03 20.22 -8.39
CA PRO A 75 1.54 20.74 -7.13
C PRO A 75 1.81 19.60 -6.12
N PRO A 76 2.94 19.62 -5.39
CA PRO A 76 3.27 18.56 -4.44
C PRO A 76 2.15 18.29 -3.44
N GLY A 77 1.85 17.01 -3.20
CA GLY A 77 0.75 16.57 -2.35
C GLY A 77 -0.61 16.55 -3.04
N THR A 78 -0.71 16.95 -4.30
CA THR A 78 -1.89 16.71 -5.13
C THR A 78 -1.95 15.21 -5.43
N LEU A 79 -2.93 14.50 -4.87
CA LEU A 79 -3.09 13.04 -5.02
C LEU A 79 -4.03 12.68 -6.18
N ASP A 80 -3.85 13.35 -7.32
CA ASP A 80 -4.72 13.25 -8.51
C ASP A 80 -4.59 11.93 -9.28
N ARG A 81 -3.71 11.03 -8.84
CA ARG A 81 -3.55 9.66 -9.36
C ARG A 81 -4.00 8.60 -8.35
N ALA A 82 -4.66 9.00 -7.26
CA ALA A 82 -5.10 8.06 -6.24
C ALA A 82 -6.01 6.97 -6.83
N HIS A 83 -5.64 5.71 -6.62
CA HIS A 83 -6.39 4.54 -7.07
C HIS A 83 -6.15 3.35 -6.15
N HIS A 84 -6.92 2.28 -6.34
CA HIS A 84 -6.69 1.03 -5.63
C HIS A 84 -6.78 -0.18 -6.56
N HIS A 85 -6.21 -1.29 -6.12
CA HIS A 85 -6.30 -2.58 -6.77
C HIS A 85 -7.05 -3.53 -5.83
N PRO A 86 -8.33 -3.82 -6.11
CA PRO A 86 -9.16 -4.63 -5.23
C PRO A 86 -8.77 -6.11 -5.21
N ARG A 87 -8.01 -6.58 -6.21
CA ARG A 87 -7.65 -7.99 -6.39
C ARG A 87 -6.26 -8.12 -7.00
N PHE A 88 -5.66 -9.28 -6.76
CA PHE A 88 -4.36 -9.68 -7.27
C PHE A 88 -4.43 -11.04 -7.96
N ASN A 89 -3.49 -11.27 -8.89
CA ASN A 89 -3.16 -12.58 -9.40
C ASN A 89 -1.71 -12.91 -9.01
N GLY A 90 -1.54 -13.67 -7.92
CA GLY A 90 -0.23 -13.84 -7.29
C GLY A 90 0.30 -12.49 -6.78
N TRP A 91 1.43 -12.04 -7.34
CA TRP A 91 2.03 -10.74 -7.01
C TRP A 91 1.58 -9.60 -7.93
N GLU A 92 0.88 -9.91 -9.01
CA GLU A 92 0.47 -8.92 -9.99
C GLU A 92 -0.86 -8.28 -9.59
N PRO A 93 -0.93 -6.93 -9.46
CA PRO A 93 -2.18 -6.25 -9.18
C PRO A 93 -3.13 -6.37 -10.39
N GLY A 94 -4.44 -6.37 -10.11
CA GLY A 94 -5.45 -6.17 -11.14
C GLY A 94 -5.39 -4.77 -11.77
N ARG A 95 -6.42 -4.41 -12.56
CA ARG A 95 -6.53 -3.06 -13.16
C ARG A 95 -6.58 -1.98 -12.08
N ARG A 96 -6.20 -0.74 -12.43
CA ARG A 96 -6.38 0.43 -11.58
C ARG A 96 -7.88 0.71 -11.40
N HIS A 97 -8.35 0.88 -10.17
CA HIS A 97 -9.71 1.32 -9.86
C HIS A 97 -9.69 2.74 -9.30
N PHE A 98 -10.24 3.67 -10.07
CA PHE A 98 -10.49 5.04 -9.65
C PHE A 98 -11.94 5.12 -9.18
N VAL A 99 -12.15 5.53 -7.93
CA VAL A 99 -13.49 5.75 -7.37
C VAL A 99 -13.62 7.20 -6.90
N PRO A 100 -14.78 7.85 -7.12
CA PRO A 100 -14.92 9.29 -6.85
C PRO A 100 -14.55 9.69 -5.42
N GLU A 101 -14.85 8.85 -4.44
CA GLU A 101 -14.58 9.09 -3.03
C GLU A 101 -13.08 9.08 -2.72
N LEU A 102 -12.33 8.16 -3.35
CA LEU A 102 -10.88 8.08 -3.24
C LEU A 102 -10.22 9.29 -3.90
N SER A 103 -10.71 9.74 -5.06
CA SER A 103 -10.18 10.94 -5.70
C SER A 103 -10.49 12.22 -4.93
N ALA A 104 -11.62 12.27 -4.22
CA ALA A 104 -12.06 13.45 -3.47
C ALA A 104 -11.32 13.63 -2.14
N ASP A 105 -11.16 12.55 -1.36
CA ASP A 105 -10.42 12.58 -0.10
C ASP A 105 -9.68 11.23 0.12
N PRO A 106 -8.48 11.08 -0.47
CA PRO A 106 -7.80 9.79 -0.50
C PRO A 106 -7.46 9.22 0.89
N VAL A 107 -7.13 10.09 1.84
CA VAL A 107 -6.70 9.67 3.17
C VAL A 107 -7.88 9.30 4.04
N SER A 108 -8.98 10.06 3.98
CA SER A 108 -10.21 9.69 4.69
C SER A 108 -10.84 8.44 4.08
N TRP A 109 -10.79 8.28 2.75
CA TRP A 109 -11.23 7.05 2.09
C TRP A 109 -10.45 5.84 2.58
N LEU A 110 -9.11 5.93 2.64
CA LEU A 110 -8.26 4.85 3.16
C LEU A 110 -8.62 4.50 4.60
N ALA A 111 -8.82 5.51 5.46
CA ALA A 111 -9.23 5.30 6.84
C ALA A 111 -10.56 4.52 6.94
N GLY A 112 -11.54 4.87 6.08
CA GLY A 112 -12.81 4.15 6.00
C GLY A 112 -12.65 2.69 5.56
N GLN A 113 -11.76 2.40 4.61
CA GLN A 113 -11.49 1.02 4.19
C GLN A 113 -10.81 0.20 5.30
N LEU A 114 -9.85 0.78 6.02
CA LEU A 114 -9.15 0.09 7.11
C LEU A 114 -10.04 -0.15 8.34
N ALA A 115 -11.08 0.68 8.54
CA ALA A 115 -12.06 0.49 9.60
C ALA A 115 -13.05 -0.67 9.34
N ASP A 116 -13.15 -1.13 8.09
CA ASP A 116 -13.97 -2.29 7.70
C ASP A 116 -13.14 -3.29 6.87
N PRO A 117 -12.21 -4.01 7.51
CA PRO A 117 -11.34 -4.96 6.82
C PRO A 117 -12.11 -6.14 6.22
N THR A 118 -13.26 -6.49 6.81
CA THR A 118 -14.16 -7.54 6.30
C THR A 118 -14.64 -7.21 4.89
N ALA A 119 -15.09 -5.98 4.64
CA ALA A 119 -15.52 -5.54 3.31
C ALA A 119 -14.35 -5.54 2.30
N VAL A 120 -13.14 -5.18 2.75
CA VAL A 120 -11.94 -5.20 1.91
C VAL A 120 -11.61 -6.63 1.46
N LEU A 121 -11.57 -7.58 2.39
CA LEU A 121 -11.25 -8.98 2.11
C LEU A 121 -12.31 -9.67 1.25
N ALA A 122 -13.60 -9.42 1.53
CA ALA A 122 -14.69 -9.93 0.71
C ALA A 122 -14.58 -9.45 -0.75
N ARG A 123 -14.21 -8.18 -0.96
CA ARG A 123 -13.98 -7.62 -2.30
C ARG A 123 -12.74 -8.25 -2.97
N ALA A 124 -11.70 -8.52 -2.20
CA ALA A 124 -10.49 -9.22 -2.64
C ALA A 124 -10.74 -10.70 -2.98
N GLY A 125 -11.86 -11.27 -2.50
CA GLY A 125 -12.18 -12.68 -2.69
C GLY A 125 -11.36 -13.59 -1.79
N ILE A 126 -10.97 -13.09 -0.62
CA ILE A 126 -10.28 -13.88 0.41
C ILE A 126 -11.32 -14.52 1.30
N ASP A 127 -11.19 -15.83 1.51
CA ASP A 127 -12.11 -16.60 2.33
C ASP A 127 -11.84 -16.34 3.82
N THR A 128 -12.90 -16.41 4.64
CA THR A 128 -12.82 -16.09 6.08
C THR A 128 -12.03 -17.13 6.88
N ASP A 129 -11.71 -18.29 6.31
CA ASP A 129 -10.87 -19.31 6.94
C ASP A 129 -9.36 -19.05 6.76
N GLU A 130 -8.99 -18.11 5.87
CA GLU A 130 -7.60 -17.69 5.66
C GLU A 130 -7.14 -16.61 6.65
N VAL A 131 -8.06 -16.06 7.44
CA VAL A 131 -7.83 -14.97 8.42
C VAL A 131 -8.55 -15.26 9.74
N PHE A 132 -8.09 -14.63 10.81
CA PHE A 132 -8.72 -14.75 12.13
C PHE A 132 -9.56 -13.51 12.46
N GLU A 133 -10.59 -13.66 13.30
CA GLU A 133 -11.35 -12.52 13.85
C GLU A 133 -10.44 -11.50 14.58
N ALA A 134 -9.35 -12.00 15.17
CA ALA A 134 -8.31 -11.17 15.79
C ALA A 134 -7.58 -10.28 14.78
N ASP A 135 -7.39 -10.74 13.53
CA ASP A 135 -6.80 -9.93 12.47
C ASP A 135 -7.72 -8.77 12.09
N LEU A 136 -9.01 -9.04 11.92
CA LEU A 136 -10.00 -8.03 11.54
C LEU A 136 -10.13 -6.96 12.63
N THR A 137 -10.24 -7.40 13.89
CA THR A 137 -10.34 -6.51 15.06
C THR A 137 -9.05 -5.71 15.23
N GLY A 138 -7.89 -6.37 15.12
CA GLY A 138 -6.58 -5.75 15.24
C GLY A 138 -6.33 -4.71 14.16
N LEU A 139 -6.64 -5.02 12.90
CA LEU A 139 -6.48 -4.11 11.77
C LEU A 139 -7.37 -2.88 11.92
N ALA A 140 -8.65 -3.06 12.25
CA ALA A 140 -9.56 -1.94 12.48
C ALA A 140 -9.10 -1.05 13.65
N ALA A 141 -8.60 -1.66 14.74
CA ALA A 141 -8.08 -0.92 15.89
C ALA A 141 -6.77 -0.14 15.56
N ALA A 142 -5.91 -0.72 14.73
CA ALA A 142 -4.64 -0.10 14.31
C ALA A 142 -4.79 0.89 13.14
N ALA A 143 -5.98 0.99 12.53
CA ALA A 143 -6.23 1.87 11.39
C ALA A 143 -5.77 3.33 11.60
N PRO A 144 -6.00 3.98 12.77
CA PRO A 144 -5.50 5.33 13.02
C PRO A 144 -3.98 5.44 12.93
N ASP A 145 -3.24 4.44 13.43
CA ASP A 145 -1.77 4.43 13.43
C ASP A 145 -1.21 4.19 12.02
N ILE A 146 -1.85 3.31 11.26
CA ILE A 146 -1.53 3.06 9.85
C ILE A 146 -1.74 4.34 9.03
N VAL A 147 -2.90 4.99 9.19
CA VAL A 147 -3.20 6.26 8.52
C VAL A 147 -2.22 7.36 8.93
N ALA A 148 -1.83 7.42 10.21
CA ALA A 148 -0.82 8.37 10.67
C ALA A 148 0.56 8.10 10.03
N ALA A 149 0.94 6.83 9.83
CA ALA A 149 2.16 6.48 9.11
C ALA A 149 2.11 6.90 7.63
N VAL A 150 0.98 6.65 6.97
CA VAL A 150 0.73 7.11 5.58
C VAL A 150 0.84 8.63 5.48
N LYS A 151 0.17 9.38 6.38
CA LYS A 151 0.23 10.85 6.40
C LYS A 151 1.65 11.37 6.54
N ARG A 152 2.42 10.82 7.48
CA ARG A 152 3.84 11.21 7.66
C ARG A 152 4.68 10.94 6.41
N MET A 153 4.46 9.83 5.71
CA MET A 153 5.16 9.55 4.47
C MET A 153 4.71 10.50 3.34
N LEU A 154 3.42 10.80 3.23
CA LEU A 154 2.89 11.76 2.27
C LEU A 154 3.46 13.17 2.50
N ASP A 155 3.56 13.60 3.75
CA ASP A 155 4.22 14.86 4.13
C ASP A 155 5.70 14.85 3.67
N GLY A 156 6.43 13.76 3.93
CA GLY A 156 7.81 13.61 3.46
C GLY A 156 7.95 13.62 1.93
N VAL A 157 7.00 13.03 1.19
CA VAL A 157 6.99 13.07 -0.28
C VAL A 157 6.70 14.49 -0.78
N ARG A 158 5.71 15.17 -0.19
CA ARG A 158 5.37 16.57 -0.51
C ARG A 158 6.57 17.48 -0.30
N ASP A 159 7.29 17.28 0.80
CA ASP A 159 8.43 18.11 1.19
C ASP A 159 9.73 17.70 0.46
N GLY A 160 9.67 16.73 -0.45
CA GLY A 160 10.79 16.27 -1.29
C GLY A 160 11.83 15.43 -0.57
N GLN A 161 11.52 14.93 0.64
CA GLN A 161 12.41 14.12 1.47
C GLN A 161 12.30 12.62 1.18
N LEU A 162 11.16 12.19 0.62
CA LEU A 162 10.84 10.81 0.26
C LEU A 162 10.46 10.70 -1.22
N ALA A 163 10.40 9.46 -1.73
CA ALA A 163 10.17 9.14 -3.14
C ALA A 163 11.03 9.95 -4.12
N PRO A 164 12.38 9.92 -3.97
CA PRO A 164 13.25 10.66 -4.87
C PRO A 164 13.11 10.13 -6.30
N SER A 165 13.11 11.05 -7.26
CA SER A 165 13.26 10.69 -8.66
C SER A 165 14.63 10.03 -8.90
N PRO A 166 14.74 9.13 -9.89
CA PRO A 166 16.04 8.65 -10.35
C PRO A 166 16.98 9.82 -10.71
N PRO A 167 18.31 9.64 -10.58
CA PRO A 167 19.29 10.69 -10.88
C PRO A 167 19.34 11.06 -12.37
N GLU A 168 18.91 10.15 -13.25
CA GLU A 168 18.83 10.34 -14.69
C GLU A 168 17.43 9.97 -15.20
N PRO A 169 16.94 10.58 -16.29
CA PRO A 169 15.67 10.17 -16.91
C PRO A 169 15.72 8.72 -17.36
N VAL A 170 14.66 7.96 -17.04
CA VAL A 170 14.54 6.54 -17.37
C VAL A 170 13.19 6.26 -18.02
N ALA A 171 13.14 5.26 -18.91
CA ALA A 171 11.91 4.83 -19.58
C ALA A 171 10.94 4.09 -18.65
N ALA A 172 11.45 3.54 -17.54
CA ALA A 172 10.67 2.88 -16.51
C ALA A 172 11.39 3.04 -15.17
N ALA A 173 10.62 3.25 -14.10
CA ALA A 173 11.15 3.29 -12.75
C ALA A 173 10.10 2.82 -11.75
N ARG A 174 10.59 2.11 -10.74
CA ARG A 174 9.90 1.89 -9.47
C ARG A 174 10.95 2.01 -8.38
N THR A 175 11.00 3.15 -7.71
CA THR A 175 11.91 3.37 -6.57
C THR A 175 11.09 3.40 -5.29
N GLY A 176 11.63 2.78 -4.24
CA GLY A 176 10.91 2.53 -3.00
C GLY A 176 10.98 1.07 -2.60
N TRP A 177 10.31 0.71 -1.50
CA TRP A 177 10.25 -0.68 -1.01
C TRP A 177 9.16 -1.52 -1.67
N LEU A 178 8.17 -0.88 -2.31
CA LEU A 178 6.95 -1.49 -2.86
C LEU A 178 6.78 -1.14 -4.35
#